data_AF-A0A7S1UUM2-F1
#
_entry.id   AF-A0A7S1UUM2-F1
#
_cell.length_a   1.000
_cell.length_b   1.000
_cell.length_c   1.000
_cell.angle_alpha   90.00
_cell.angle_beta   90.00
_cell.angle_gamma   90.00
#
_symmetry.space_group_name_H-M   'P 1'
#
loop_
_entity.id
_entity.type
_entity.pdbx_description
1 polymer ?
#
loop_
_entity_poly.entity_id
_entity_poly.type
_entity_poly.pdbx_seq_one_letter_code
_entity_poly.pdbx_strand_id
1 'polypeptide(L)'
;MLSLRFFVLSCLSLTATTTSGFVAPSSSRTASVQSSSTSSSTLINVVKYDKTEEKWITTDPETEGPAAGYDIFGSLLRAGPKPVFVRIFQSENYEQAILKFMAGDKVGRLEAQANMDQFFENAQDWVYNRLQAEKGGYKPDYVTIKKDQIALRLVWSSVVFAFLGRAIYCYNTGDSFYAILSS
;
A
#
# COMPACT_ATOMS: atom_id res chain seq x y z
N MET A 1 -13.76 0.26 -48.00
CA MET A 1 -13.72 0.97 -46.70
C MET A 1 -14.67 0.32 -45.69
N LEU A 2 -14.48 -0.95 -45.33
CA LEU A 2 -15.33 -1.62 -44.32
C LEU A 2 -14.60 -2.72 -43.53
N SER A 3 -13.26 -2.68 -43.46
CA SER A 3 -12.45 -3.76 -42.87
C SER A 3 -11.41 -3.24 -41.87
N LEU A 4 -11.78 -2.24 -41.06
CA LEU A 4 -10.89 -1.71 -40.00
C LEU A 4 -11.59 -1.47 -38.66
N ARG A 5 -12.91 -1.70 -38.57
CA ARG A 5 -13.69 -1.49 -37.34
C ARG A 5 -13.98 -2.76 -36.53
N PHE A 6 -13.69 -3.94 -37.10
CA PHE A 6 -13.88 -5.21 -36.39
C PHE A 6 -12.66 -5.69 -35.60
N PHE A 7 -11.47 -5.13 -35.83
CA PHE A 7 -10.25 -5.60 -35.16
C PHE A 7 -10.03 -4.98 -33.77
N VAL A 8 -10.62 -3.81 -33.50
CA VAL A 8 -10.46 -3.10 -32.21
C VAL A 8 -11.38 -3.67 -31.11
N LEU A 9 -12.40 -4.45 -31.48
CA LEU A 9 -13.40 -4.98 -30.53
C LEU A 9 -13.13 -6.41 -30.04
N SER A 10 -12.08 -7.09 -30.52
CA SER A 10 -11.79 -8.48 -30.11
C SER A 10 -10.68 -8.63 -29.06
N CYS A 11 -10.02 -7.55 -28.63
CA CYS A 11 -8.97 -7.61 -27.60
C CYS A 11 -9.45 -7.28 -26.18
N LEU A 12 -10.73 -7.02 -25.97
CA LEU A 12 -11.29 -6.64 -24.66
C LEU A 12 -12.05 -7.76 -23.93
N SER A 13 -11.98 -9.01 -24.42
CA SER A 13 -12.62 -10.16 -23.82
C SER A 13 -11.67 -11.36 -23.81
N LEU A 14 -11.40 -11.91 -22.63
CA LEU A 14 -10.36 -12.90 -22.24
C LEU A 14 -9.05 -12.22 -21.84
N THR A 15 -8.76 -11.96 -20.57
CA THR A 15 -8.52 -12.98 -19.55
C THR A 15 -9.11 -12.62 -18.18
N ALA A 16 -10.36 -13.01 -17.96
CA ALA A 16 -10.79 -13.46 -16.64
C ALA A 16 -10.42 -14.95 -16.56
N THR A 17 -9.32 -15.27 -15.89
CA THR A 17 -9.01 -16.66 -15.52
C THR A 17 -8.48 -16.66 -14.10
N THR A 18 -9.33 -17.22 -13.24
CA THR A 18 -9.10 -17.61 -11.86
C THR A 18 -7.87 -18.51 -11.74
N THR A 19 -6.83 -18.05 -11.05
CA THR A 19 -5.86 -18.95 -10.42
C THR A 19 -6.24 -19.13 -8.96
N SER A 20 -7.08 -20.13 -8.72
CA SER A 20 -7.16 -20.82 -7.45
C SER A 20 -5.83 -21.53 -7.20
N GLY A 21 -5.30 -21.40 -5.97
CA GLY A 21 -4.38 -22.38 -5.42
C GLY A 21 -2.89 -22.02 -5.46
N PHE A 22 -2.45 -21.29 -4.45
CA PHE A 22 -1.22 -21.65 -3.74
C PHE A 22 -1.52 -21.65 -2.24
N VAL A 23 -1.83 -22.84 -1.72
CA VAL A 23 -1.81 -23.12 -0.28
C VAL A 23 -0.34 -23.16 0.11
N ALA A 24 0.12 -22.16 0.86
CA ALA A 24 1.43 -22.20 1.48
C ALA A 24 1.48 -23.36 2.49
N PRO A 25 2.56 -24.16 2.52
CA PRO A 25 2.70 -25.22 3.52
C PRO A 25 2.75 -24.62 4.92
N SER A 26 1.83 -25.09 5.75
CA SER A 26 1.83 -24.89 7.19
C SER A 26 3.02 -25.59 7.85
N SER A 27 3.61 -24.89 8.81
CA SER A 27 4.48 -25.37 9.91
C SER A 27 5.98 -25.15 9.73
N SER A 28 6.47 -24.12 10.42
CA SER A 28 7.46 -24.30 11.49
C SER A 28 7.36 -23.10 12.43
N ARG A 29 6.93 -23.36 13.67
CA ARG A 29 7.05 -22.42 14.78
C ARG A 29 8.53 -22.09 14.95
N THR A 30 8.91 -20.84 14.77
CA THR A 30 10.19 -20.33 15.26
C THR A 30 9.85 -19.11 16.09
N ALA A 31 9.99 -19.26 17.40
CA ALA A 31 9.82 -18.18 18.36
C ALA A 31 10.83 -17.08 18.02
N SER A 32 10.36 -15.98 17.44
CA SER A 32 11.17 -14.79 17.27
C SER A 32 11.24 -14.05 18.60
N VAL A 33 12.46 -13.98 19.10
CA VAL A 33 12.92 -13.19 20.24
C VAL A 33 12.25 -11.83 20.27
N GLN A 34 11.64 -11.55 21.41
CA GLN A 34 11.03 -10.31 21.81
C GLN A 34 12.12 -9.23 21.92
N SER A 35 12.38 -8.52 20.82
CA SER A 35 13.17 -7.29 20.88
C SER A 35 12.26 -6.14 21.29
N SER A 36 12.24 -5.91 22.60
CA SER A 36 11.78 -4.69 23.23
C SER A 36 12.38 -3.47 22.54
N SER A 37 11.55 -2.64 21.92
CA SER A 37 11.88 -1.24 21.64
C SER A 37 10.78 -0.36 22.22
N THR A 38 11.14 0.23 23.35
CA THR A 38 10.74 1.56 23.83
C THR A 38 9.25 1.90 23.78
N SER A 39 8.57 1.58 24.88
CA SER A 39 7.35 2.25 25.32
C SER A 39 7.56 3.78 25.31
N SER A 40 7.00 4.49 24.33
CA SER A 40 6.88 5.96 24.39
C SER A 40 5.57 6.32 25.07
N SER A 41 5.67 6.55 26.38
CA SER A 41 4.59 6.92 27.31
C SER A 41 4.14 8.39 27.20
N THR A 42 4.17 9.00 26.01
CA THR A 42 3.81 10.42 25.77
C THR A 42 2.68 10.61 24.76
N LEU A 43 2.01 9.55 24.29
CA LEU A 43 0.98 9.64 23.25
C LEU A 43 -0.39 10.16 23.73
N ILE A 44 -0.60 10.32 25.03
CA ILE A 44 -1.94 10.59 25.59
C ILE A 44 -2.43 12.03 25.31
N ASN A 45 -1.58 12.95 24.82
CA ASN A 45 -1.95 14.36 24.61
C ASN A 45 -1.48 14.99 23.28
N VAL A 46 -1.05 14.17 22.31
CA VAL A 46 -0.45 14.64 21.06
C VAL A 46 -1.50 15.10 20.04
N VAL A 47 -2.69 14.50 20.00
CA VAL A 47 -3.73 14.85 19.00
C VAL A 47 -5.00 15.30 19.71
N LYS A 48 -5.56 16.43 19.28
CA LYS A 48 -6.81 17.00 19.79
C LYS A 48 -7.81 17.21 18.67
N TYR A 49 -9.08 16.94 18.94
CA TYR A 49 -10.15 17.27 18.03
C TYR A 49 -10.55 18.72 18.24
N ASP A 50 -10.37 19.54 17.21
CA ASP A 50 -10.92 20.88 17.20
C ASP A 50 -12.39 20.85 16.77
N LYS A 51 -13.27 21.31 17.67
CA LYS A 51 -14.72 21.36 17.43
C LYS A 51 -15.12 22.53 16.56
N THR A 52 -14.29 23.57 16.45
CA THR A 52 -14.59 24.73 15.59
C THR A 52 -14.37 24.43 14.11
N GLU A 53 -13.29 23.71 13.79
CA GLU A 53 -12.97 23.33 12.41
C GLU A 53 -13.42 21.91 12.03
N GLU A 54 -13.98 21.16 12.98
CA GLU A 54 -14.33 19.74 12.86
C GLU A 54 -13.16 18.84 12.43
N LYS A 55 -11.92 19.25 12.74
CA LYS A 55 -10.66 18.62 12.31
C LYS A 55 -9.81 18.17 13.50
N TRP A 56 -9.02 17.13 13.29
CA TRP A 56 -7.97 16.70 14.21
C TRP A 56 -6.72 17.52 13.97
N ILE A 57 -6.14 18.04 15.06
CA ILE A 57 -4.91 18.82 15.07
C ILE A 57 -3.89 18.19 16.02
N THR A 58 -2.61 18.28 15.66
CA THR A 58 -1.50 17.83 16.50
C THR A 58 -1.03 18.98 17.38
N THR A 59 -0.92 18.75 18.69
CA THR A 59 -0.40 19.73 19.66
C THR A 59 1.12 19.93 19.51
N ASP A 60 1.81 18.98 18.90
CA ASP A 60 3.25 19.02 18.57
C ASP A 60 3.49 18.68 17.09
N PRO A 61 3.45 19.69 16.19
CA PRO A 61 3.66 19.48 14.76
C PRO A 61 5.13 19.19 14.40
N GLU A 62 6.11 19.41 15.28
CA GLU A 62 7.51 19.15 14.96
C GLU A 62 7.87 17.67 15.15
N THR A 63 7.37 17.05 16.22
CA THR A 63 7.67 15.64 16.54
C THR A 63 6.67 14.67 15.94
N GLU A 64 5.42 15.09 15.70
CA GLU A 64 4.30 14.22 15.28
C GLU A 64 3.53 14.82 14.08
N GLY A 65 4.13 15.80 13.40
CA GLY A 65 3.62 16.35 12.14
C GLY A 65 3.98 15.49 10.92
N PRO A 66 3.57 15.93 9.71
CA PRO A 66 3.77 15.20 8.46
C PRO A 66 5.19 14.68 8.24
N ALA A 67 6.20 15.44 8.68
CA ALA A 67 7.62 15.11 8.55
C ALA A 67 8.09 13.98 9.47
N ALA A 68 7.39 13.69 10.57
CA ALA A 68 7.72 12.58 11.47
C ALA A 68 7.24 11.21 10.93
N GLY A 69 6.42 11.24 9.88
CA GLY A 69 6.04 10.07 9.11
C GLY A 69 7.15 9.58 8.18
N TYR A 70 6.93 8.43 7.54
CA TYR A 70 7.77 8.03 6.41
C TYR A 70 7.34 8.69 5.10
N ASP A 71 8.30 8.89 4.20
CA ASP A 71 8.10 9.58 2.92
C ASP A 71 7.21 8.78 1.93
N ILE A 72 6.81 9.39 0.82
CA ILE A 72 5.99 8.81 -0.24
C ILE A 72 6.57 7.47 -0.73
N PHE A 73 7.90 7.37 -0.84
CA PHE A 73 8.56 6.11 -1.20
C PHE A 73 8.37 5.02 -0.15
N GLY A 74 8.30 5.38 1.14
CA GLY A 74 7.99 4.43 2.20
C GLY A 74 6.58 3.85 2.09
N SER A 75 5.60 4.68 1.71
CA SER A 75 4.22 4.22 1.41
C SER A 75 4.19 3.30 0.20
N LEU A 76 4.90 3.68 -0.87
CA LEU A 76 4.97 2.87 -2.09
C LEU A 76 5.52 1.48 -1.83
N LEU A 77 6.61 1.40 -1.06
CA LEU A 77 7.28 0.14 -0.78
C LEU A 77 6.46 -0.77 0.15
N ARG A 78 5.74 -0.21 1.11
CA ARG A 78 4.96 -0.97 2.09
C ARG A 78 3.59 -1.38 1.54
N ALA A 79 2.75 -0.40 1.26
CA ALA A 79 1.33 -0.61 0.94
C ALA A 79 1.01 -0.35 -0.54
N GLY A 80 2.03 -0.16 -1.38
CA GLY A 80 1.88 -0.06 -2.82
C GLY A 80 1.47 1.34 -3.31
N PRO A 81 1.09 1.45 -4.59
CA PRO A 81 0.87 2.75 -5.24
C PRO A 81 -0.44 3.43 -4.85
N LYS A 82 -1.45 2.67 -4.41
CA LYS A 82 -2.76 3.21 -4.05
C LYS A 82 -2.71 4.25 -2.92
N PRO A 83 -2.10 3.99 -1.75
CA PRO A 83 -1.96 5.00 -0.70
C PRO A 83 -1.09 6.18 -1.12
N VAL A 84 -0.15 6.00 -2.05
CA VAL A 84 0.62 7.12 -2.64
C VAL A 84 -0.29 8.07 -3.40
N PHE A 85 -1.22 7.54 -4.22
CA PHE A 85 -2.18 8.39 -4.91
C PHE A 85 -3.12 9.11 -3.95
N VAL A 86 -3.57 8.44 -2.88
CA VAL A 86 -4.39 9.08 -1.84
C VAL A 86 -3.62 10.21 -1.15
N ARG A 87 -2.33 10.03 -0.84
CA ARG A 87 -1.47 11.09 -0.29
C ARG A 87 -1.33 12.31 -1.21
N ILE A 88 -1.20 12.08 -2.51
CA ILE A 88 -0.98 13.16 -3.49
C ILE A 88 -2.28 13.90 -3.79
N PHE A 89 -3.38 13.18 -4.00
CA PHE A 89 -4.65 13.77 -4.44
C PHE A 89 -5.61 14.12 -3.29
N GLN A 90 -5.41 13.54 -2.11
CA GLN A 90 -6.28 13.69 -0.95
C GLN A 90 -5.45 13.85 0.34
N SER A 91 -4.39 14.66 0.28
CA SER A 91 -3.43 14.86 1.38
C SER A 91 -4.11 15.23 2.71
N GLU A 92 -5.07 16.16 2.69
CA GLU A 92 -5.75 16.62 3.89
C GLU A 92 -6.61 15.51 4.53
N ASN A 93 -7.42 14.80 3.74
CA ASN A 93 -8.24 13.68 4.23
C ASN A 93 -7.37 12.54 4.75
N TYR A 94 -6.23 12.32 4.11
CA TYR A 94 -5.25 11.33 4.52
C TYR A 94 -4.63 11.67 5.88
N GLU A 95 -4.18 12.90 6.08
CA GLU A 95 -3.66 13.38 7.37
C GLU A 95 -4.71 13.30 8.48
N GLN A 96 -5.95 13.72 8.18
CA GLN A 96 -7.06 13.62 9.14
C GLN A 96 -7.36 12.18 9.53
N ALA A 97 -7.25 11.22 8.61
CA ALA A 97 -7.41 9.81 8.92
C ALA A 97 -6.32 9.29 9.86
N ILE A 98 -5.05 9.67 9.64
CA ILE A 98 -3.93 9.31 10.54
C ILE A 98 -4.14 9.89 11.93
N LEU A 99 -4.44 11.18 12.02
CA LEU A 99 -4.61 11.85 13.31
C LEU A 99 -5.79 11.28 14.10
N LYS A 100 -6.91 11.00 13.42
CA LYS A 100 -8.05 10.30 14.01
C LYS A 100 -7.66 8.91 14.52
N PHE A 101 -6.83 8.19 13.77
CA PHE A 101 -6.34 6.88 14.16
C PHE A 101 -5.41 6.93 15.38
N MET A 102 -4.47 7.89 15.40
CA MET A 102 -3.59 8.14 16.53
C MET A 102 -4.38 8.45 17.80
N ALA A 103 -5.43 9.28 17.68
CA ALA A 103 -6.29 9.62 18.82
C ALA A 103 -7.12 8.42 19.34
N GLY A 104 -7.61 7.57 18.44
CA GLY A 104 -8.41 6.39 18.79
C GLY A 104 -7.59 5.28 19.42
N ASP A 105 -6.53 4.84 18.73
CA ASP A 105 -5.74 3.67 19.11
C ASP A 105 -4.52 4.02 19.98
N LYS A 106 -4.25 5.32 20.19
CA LYS A 106 -3.15 5.85 21.01
C LYS A 106 -1.78 5.30 20.58
N VAL A 107 -1.60 5.15 19.27
CA VAL A 107 -0.34 4.72 18.65
C VAL A 107 0.43 5.92 18.10
N GLY A 108 1.75 5.76 17.95
CA GLY A 108 2.59 6.79 17.34
C GLY A 108 2.30 6.98 15.86
N ARG A 109 2.72 8.12 15.30
CA ARG A 109 2.42 8.49 13.90
C ARG A 109 2.85 7.43 12.88
N LEU A 110 4.02 6.82 13.04
CA LEU A 110 4.51 5.80 12.10
C LEU A 110 3.60 4.57 12.03
N GLU A 111 3.11 4.09 13.18
CA GLU A 111 2.19 2.94 13.23
C GLU A 111 0.81 3.33 12.70
N ALA A 112 0.33 4.54 13.03
CA ALA A 112 -0.93 5.06 12.50
C ALA A 112 -0.90 5.20 10.98
N GLN A 113 0.19 5.75 10.44
CA GLN A 113 0.41 5.91 9.01
C GLN A 113 0.45 4.57 8.29
N ALA A 114 1.16 3.58 8.84
CA ALA A 114 1.20 2.24 8.28
C ALA A 114 -0.17 1.54 8.30
N ASN A 115 -0.95 1.73 9.37
CA ASN A 115 -2.31 1.20 9.46
C ASN A 115 -3.25 1.86 8.44
N MET A 116 -3.19 3.18 8.26
CA MET A 116 -4.01 3.89 7.30
C MET A 116 -3.61 3.56 5.86
N ASP A 117 -2.32 3.43 5.57
CA ASP A 117 -1.85 2.96 4.26
C ASP A 117 -2.41 1.58 3.92
N GLN A 118 -2.44 0.65 4.87
CA GLN A 118 -3.04 -0.66 4.67
C GLN A 118 -4.57 -0.59 4.47
N PHE A 119 -5.26 0.27 5.22
CA PHE A 119 -6.69 0.51 5.04
C PHE A 119 -7.01 1.03 3.64
N PHE A 120 -6.21 1.98 3.13
CA PHE A 120 -6.39 2.50 1.78
C PHE A 120 -6.02 1.48 0.70
N GLU A 121 -5.02 0.62 0.93
CA GLU A 121 -4.69 -0.49 0.03
C GLU A 121 -5.88 -1.46 -0.06
N ASN A 122 -6.26 -2.08 1.07
CA ASN A 122 -7.38 -3.02 1.17
C ASN A 122 -8.13 -2.89 2.51
N ALA A 123 -9.25 -2.16 2.50
CA ALA A 123 -10.07 -1.91 3.67
C ALA A 123 -10.71 -3.21 4.24
N GLN A 124 -11.06 -4.18 3.39
CA GLN A 124 -11.71 -5.41 3.86
C GLN A 124 -10.76 -6.27 4.69
N ASP A 125 -9.54 -6.48 4.20
CA ASP A 125 -8.50 -7.23 4.92
C ASP A 125 -8.09 -6.49 6.19
N TRP A 126 -8.01 -5.17 6.14
CA TRP A 126 -7.68 -4.36 7.30
C TRP A 126 -8.73 -4.51 8.42
N VAL A 127 -10.03 -4.38 8.09
CA VAL A 127 -11.11 -4.57 9.07
C VAL A 127 -11.10 -5.99 9.63
N TYR A 128 -10.89 -7.00 8.78
CA TYR A 128 -10.78 -8.39 9.24
C TYR A 128 -9.63 -8.57 10.24
N ASN A 129 -8.43 -8.08 9.90
CA ASN A 129 -7.26 -8.16 10.78
C ASN A 129 -7.48 -7.44 12.11
N ARG A 130 -8.15 -6.28 12.09
CA ARG A 130 -8.50 -5.54 13.29
C ARG A 130 -9.48 -6.31 14.18
N LEU A 131 -10.54 -6.86 13.60
CA LEU A 131 -11.49 -7.70 14.33
C LEU A 131 -10.81 -8.95 14.93
N GLN A 132 -9.83 -9.52 14.23
CA GLN A 132 -9.06 -10.65 14.76
C GLN A 132 -8.13 -10.21 15.89
N ALA A 133 -7.48 -9.06 15.79
CA ALA A 133 -6.65 -8.51 16.87
C ALA A 133 -7.48 -8.21 18.13
N GLU A 134 -8.69 -7.65 17.98
CA GLU A 134 -9.62 -7.39 19.09
C GLU A 134 -10.08 -8.68 19.78
N LYS A 135 -10.21 -9.78 19.03
CA LYS A 135 -10.51 -11.12 19.58
C LYS A 135 -9.32 -11.80 20.24
N GLY A 136 -8.18 -11.12 20.39
CA GLY A 136 -6.93 -11.67 20.94
C GLY A 136 -6.14 -12.51 19.94
N GLY A 137 -6.47 -12.42 18.65
CA GLY A 137 -5.74 -13.04 17.55
C GLY A 137 -4.47 -12.28 17.14
N TYR A 138 -3.96 -12.63 15.96
CA TYR A 138 -2.74 -12.03 15.42
C TYR A 138 -2.93 -10.54 15.10
N LYS A 139 -2.07 -9.67 15.68
CA LYS A 139 -1.96 -8.26 15.31
C LYS A 139 -0.86 -8.12 14.25
N PRO A 140 -1.19 -7.76 12.99
CA PRO A 140 -0.18 -7.58 11.96
C PRO A 140 0.67 -6.34 12.26
N ASP A 141 1.98 -6.46 12.08
CA ASP A 141 2.89 -5.32 12.06
C ASP A 141 3.00 -4.81 10.61
N TYR A 142 2.57 -3.56 10.41
CA TYR A 142 2.58 -2.87 9.12
C TYR A 142 3.77 -1.93 8.95
N VAL A 143 4.55 -1.70 10.02
CA VAL A 143 5.69 -0.78 9.99
C VAL A 143 6.91 -1.47 9.38
N THR A 144 7.07 -2.76 9.69
CA THR A 144 8.19 -3.56 9.21
C THR A 144 8.04 -3.93 7.74
N ILE A 145 9.09 -3.63 6.98
CA ILE A 145 9.14 -3.88 5.54
C ILE A 145 9.57 -5.33 5.28
N LYS A 146 8.72 -6.11 4.61
CA LYS A 146 9.05 -7.47 4.15
C LYS A 146 9.90 -7.40 2.87
N LYS A 147 11.21 -7.65 3.01
CA LYS A 147 12.20 -7.58 1.91
C LYS A 147 11.84 -8.49 0.72
N ASP A 148 11.31 -9.68 1.00
CA ASP A 148 10.95 -10.66 -0.03
C ASP A 148 9.82 -10.16 -0.94
N GLN A 149 8.81 -9.49 -0.36
CA GLN A 149 7.73 -8.89 -1.15
C GLN A 149 8.22 -7.74 -2.01
N ILE A 150 9.18 -6.94 -1.52
CA ILE A 150 9.78 -5.87 -2.31
C ILE A 150 10.52 -6.43 -3.52
N ALA A 151 11.36 -7.45 -3.31
CA ALA A 151 12.12 -8.08 -4.39
C ALA A 151 11.17 -8.58 -5.49
N LEU A 152 10.10 -9.29 -5.09
CA LEU A 152 9.11 -9.80 -6.02
C LEU A 152 8.38 -8.67 -6.78
N ARG A 153 7.96 -7.60 -6.08
CA ARG A 153 7.32 -6.42 -6.70
C ARG A 153 8.24 -5.72 -7.69
N LEU A 154 9.54 -5.56 -7.35
CA LEU A 154 10.53 -4.96 -8.24
C LEU A 154 10.76 -5.80 -9.49
N VAL A 155 10.93 -7.12 -9.34
CA VAL A 155 11.11 -8.04 -10.48
C VAL A 155 9.93 -7.97 -11.43
N TRP A 156 8.70 -8.07 -10.92
CA TRP A 156 7.50 -7.97 -11.76
C TRP A 156 7.33 -6.59 -12.39
N SER A 157 7.62 -5.51 -11.66
CA SER A 157 7.56 -4.17 -12.22
C SER A 157 8.54 -4.01 -13.39
N SER A 158 9.75 -4.53 -13.27
CA SER A 158 10.77 -4.48 -14.33
C SER A 158 10.29 -5.21 -15.59
N VAL A 159 9.68 -6.39 -15.44
CA VAL A 159 9.08 -7.12 -16.56
C VAL A 159 7.97 -6.29 -17.22
N VAL A 160 7.04 -5.75 -16.44
CA VAL A 160 5.94 -4.92 -16.98
C VAL A 160 6.47 -3.68 -17.70
N PHE A 161 7.47 -2.99 -17.14
CA PHE A 161 8.09 -1.82 -17.77
C PHE A 161 8.83 -2.16 -19.07
N ALA A 162 9.50 -3.31 -19.13
CA ALA A 162 10.13 -3.78 -20.36
C ALA A 162 9.08 -4.03 -21.46
N PHE A 163 7.96 -4.69 -21.11
CA PHE A 163 6.85 -4.94 -22.04
C PHE A 163 6.18 -3.64 -22.49
N LEU A 164 5.92 -2.71 -21.57
CA LEU A 164 5.31 -1.42 -21.88
C LEU A 164 6.23 -0.55 -22.74
N GLY A 165 7.52 -0.49 -22.40
CA GLY A 165 8.53 0.21 -23.20
C GLY A 165 8.62 -0.34 -24.62
N ARG A 166 8.56 -1.68 -24.77
CA ARG A 166 8.50 -2.32 -26.08
C ARG A 166 7.22 -1.95 -26.85
N ALA A 167 6.07 -1.94 -26.18
CA ALA A 167 4.80 -1.58 -26.80
C ALA A 167 4.83 -0.12 -27.31
N ILE A 168 5.34 0.81 -26.50
CA ILE A 168 5.50 2.22 -26.88
C ILE A 168 6.48 2.37 -28.04
N TYR A 169 7.61 1.66 -28.00
CA TYR A 169 8.57 1.66 -29.10
C TYR A 169 7.92 1.20 -30.40
N CYS A 170 7.27 0.04 -30.41
CA CYS A 170 6.56 -0.51 -31.58
C CYS A 170 5.48 0.43 -32.12
N TYR A 171 4.75 1.10 -31.23
CA TYR A 171 3.77 2.10 -31.63
C TYR A 171 4.42 3.27 -32.40
N ASN A 172 5.61 3.70 -31.98
CA ASN A 172 6.32 4.83 -32.59
C ASN A 172 7.08 4.46 -33.87
N THR A 173 7.69 3.28 -33.96
CA THR A 173 8.46 2.84 -35.15
C THR A 173 7.64 2.03 -36.17
N GLY A 174 6.46 1.53 -35.79
CA GLY A 174 5.67 0.63 -36.64
C GLY A 174 6.20 -0.81 -36.68
N ASP A 175 7.19 -1.14 -35.86
CA ASP A 175 7.75 -2.49 -35.76
C ASP A 175 6.78 -3.47 -35.09
N SER A 176 6.84 -4.75 -35.47
CA SER A 176 6.03 -5.79 -34.83
C SER A 176 6.51 -6.04 -33.39
N PHE A 177 5.55 -6.14 -32.47
CA PHE A 177 5.83 -6.39 -31.05
C PHE A 177 6.70 -7.65 -30.83
N TYR A 178 6.42 -8.70 -31.62
CA TYR A 178 7.05 -10.02 -31.52
C TYR A 178 8.41 -10.17 -32.22
N ALA A 179 8.94 -9.12 -32.85
CA ALA A 179 10.22 -9.21 -33.56
C ALA A 179 11.40 -9.68 -32.68
N ILE A 180 11.29 -9.54 -31.35
CA ILE A 180 12.30 -10.00 -30.38
C ILE A 180 12.30 -11.52 -30.14
N LEU A 181 11.22 -12.21 -30.50
CA LEU A 181 11.09 -13.67 -30.35
C LEU A 181 11.49 -14.42 -31.63
N SER A 182 11.66 -13.69 -32.74
CA SER A 182 12.02 -14.24 -34.05
C SER A 182 13.52 -14.17 -34.36
N SER A 183 14.34 -13.65 -33.44
CA SER A 183 15.81 -13.64 -33.54
C SER A 183 16.42 -14.83 -32.81
#